data_AF-A0A942FDM3-F1
#
_entry.id   AF-A0A942FDM3-F1
#
_cell.length_a   1.000
_cell.length_b   1.000
_cell.length_c   1.000
_cell.angle_alpha   90.00
_cell.angle_beta   90.00
_cell.angle_gamma   90.00
#
_symmetry.space_group_name_H-M   'P 1'
#
loop_
_entity.id
_entity.type
_entity.pdbx_description
1 polymer ?
#
loop_
_entity_poly.entity_id
_entity_poly.type
_entity_poly.pdbx_seq_one_letter_code
_entity_poly.pdbx_strand_id
1 'polypeptide(L)'
;MERKDCFGSIQEVALESGLTKTNAMPECRTCDEVRDCLRHGKKAAEEKRERDELRKQNMIAQIIDISVVLSNELGTCLLEFLNRIYSSTLGAVLFRNLLLFYEIPKNLFSMPLTIPISPGTLDLIQGEAVASENSTRPAGIHQPGASRGKFFIRIILIQRSFPNNRKANIGLIAHEVARVFSTDENGIRQIRETLSDSEKDLFKKMDDRQRMPWLLEKWGFLEELEALRKELSSLEAKKSS
;
A
#
# COMPACT_ATOMS: atom_id res chain seq x y z
N MET A 1 -21.64 11.18 -17.79
CA MET A 1 -22.82 10.46 -17.31
C MET A 1 -22.89 10.65 -15.81
N GLU A 2 -23.93 11.33 -15.34
CA GLU A 2 -24.15 11.63 -13.92
C GLU A 2 -24.42 10.34 -13.12
N ARG A 3 -23.88 10.26 -11.90
CA ARG A 3 -24.19 9.16 -10.96
C ARG A 3 -25.67 9.29 -10.59
N LYS A 4 -26.49 8.30 -10.94
CA LYS A 4 -27.86 8.18 -10.44
C LYS A 4 -27.82 7.55 -9.06
N ASP A 5 -28.35 8.23 -8.05
CA ASP A 5 -28.40 7.70 -6.69
C ASP A 5 -29.60 6.74 -6.61
N CYS A 6 -29.30 5.44 -6.46
CA CYS A 6 -30.32 4.39 -6.54
C CYS A 6 -31.28 4.39 -5.33
N PHE A 7 -31.02 5.24 -4.34
CA PHE A 7 -31.84 5.42 -3.15
C PHE A 7 -32.35 6.87 -3.13
N GLY A 8 -33.66 7.01 -2.95
CA GLY A 8 -34.39 8.26 -3.19
C GLY A 8 -33.83 9.48 -2.48
N SER A 9 -33.99 10.63 -3.13
CA SER A 9 -33.67 11.94 -2.56
C SER A 9 -34.75 12.36 -1.56
N ILE A 10 -34.33 12.85 -0.39
CA ILE A 10 -35.22 13.51 0.57
C ILE A 10 -35.16 15.01 0.31
N GLN A 11 -36.31 15.61 0.01
CA GLN A 11 -36.44 17.05 -0.19
C GLN A 11 -37.44 17.62 0.81
N GLU A 12 -37.02 18.64 1.56
CA GLU A 12 -37.91 19.41 2.42
C GLU A 12 -38.56 20.53 1.61
N VAL A 13 -39.89 20.56 1.59
CA VAL A 13 -40.68 21.57 0.88
C VAL A 13 -41.42 22.41 1.91
N ALA A 14 -41.19 23.71 1.90
CA ALA A 14 -41.94 24.66 2.72
C ALA A 14 -43.32 24.91 2.08
N LEU A 15 -44.37 24.68 2.84
CA LEU A 15 -45.75 24.98 2.43
C LEU A 15 -46.08 26.44 2.73
N GLU A 16 -47.03 27.02 1.98
CA GLU A 16 -47.48 28.41 2.14
C GLU A 16 -48.03 28.73 3.54
N SER A 17 -48.37 27.71 4.33
CA SER A 17 -48.80 27.82 5.73
C SER A 17 -47.66 27.99 6.73
N GLY A 18 -46.39 28.02 6.29
CA GLY A 18 -45.21 28.11 7.15
C GLY A 18 -44.76 26.79 7.76
N LEU A 19 -45.41 25.67 7.40
CA LEU A 19 -45.02 24.32 7.80
C LEU A 19 -44.09 23.69 6.76
N THR A 20 -43.04 22.99 7.20
CA THR A 20 -42.14 22.22 6.33
C THR A 20 -42.60 20.77 6.23
N LYS A 21 -42.75 20.27 5.00
CA LYS A 21 -43.07 18.87 4.72
C LYS A 21 -41.88 18.16 4.08
N THR A 22 -41.47 17.05 4.67
CA THR A 22 -40.43 16.18 4.10
C THR A 22 -41.05 15.27 3.04
N ASN A 23 -40.61 15.39 1.79
CA ASN A 23 -41.00 14.50 0.70
C ASN A 23 -39.80 13.59 0.36
N ALA A 24 -40.00 12.28 0.46
CA ALA A 24 -39.07 11.30 -0.08
C ALA A 24 -39.51 10.92 -1.50
N MET A 25 -38.72 11.27 -2.51
CA MET A 25 -38.94 10.80 -3.89
C MET A 25 -37.98 9.65 -4.19
N PRO A 26 -38.48 8.43 -4.44
CA PRO A 26 -37.64 7.37 -4.99
C PRO A 26 -37.21 7.76 -6.42
N GLU A 27 -35.90 7.76 -6.68
CA GLU A 27 -35.33 8.06 -8.01
C GLU A 27 -35.64 6.96 -9.04
N CYS A 28 -35.87 5.73 -8.59
CA CYS A 28 -36.31 4.60 -9.41
C CYS A 28 -37.80 4.33 -9.17
N ARG A 29 -38.61 4.35 -10.24
CA ARG A 29 -40.08 4.24 -10.15
C ARG A 29 -40.62 2.89 -10.61
N THR A 30 -39.82 2.10 -11.34
CA THR A 30 -40.22 0.78 -11.83
C THR A 30 -39.23 -0.32 -11.42
N CYS A 31 -39.70 -1.56 -11.32
CA CYS A 31 -38.85 -2.72 -11.01
C CYS A 31 -37.73 -2.93 -12.04
N ASP A 32 -37.97 -2.59 -13.31
CA ASP A 32 -36.95 -2.65 -14.37
C ASP A 32 -35.87 -1.59 -14.18
N GLU A 33 -36.23 -0.36 -13.78
CA GLU A 33 -35.27 0.70 -13.45
C GLU A 33 -34.39 0.35 -12.24
N VAL A 34 -34.99 -0.29 -11.22
CA VAL A 34 -34.25 -0.78 -10.04
C VAL A 34 -33.26 -1.87 -10.45
N ARG A 35 -33.70 -2.84 -11.27
CA ARG A 35 -32.84 -3.91 -11.78
C ARG A 35 -31.67 -3.35 -12.59
N ASP A 36 -31.93 -2.37 -13.45
CA ASP A 36 -30.92 -1.77 -14.29
C ASP A 36 -29.94 -0.91 -13.46
N CYS A 37 -30.42 -0.17 -12.46
CA CYS A 37 -29.57 0.54 -11.51
C CYS A 37 -28.65 -0.40 -10.71
N LEU A 38 -29.16 -1.52 -10.22
CA LEU A 38 -28.36 -2.55 -9.53
C LEU A 38 -27.31 -3.19 -10.45
N ARG A 39 -27.65 -3.41 -11.73
CA ARG A 39 -26.70 -3.91 -12.74
C ARG A 39 -25.58 -2.90 -13.02
N HIS A 40 -25.90 -1.61 -13.13
CA HIS A 40 -24.90 -0.56 -13.33
C HIS A 40 -23.99 -0.41 -12.11
N GLY A 41 -24.54 -0.45 -10.89
CA GLY A 41 -23.76 -0.44 -9.66
C GLY A 41 -22.80 -1.63 -9.56
N LYS A 42 -23.27 -2.84 -9.92
CA LYS A 42 -22.44 -4.04 -9.97
C LYS A 42 -21.34 -3.94 -11.02
N LYS A 43 -21.66 -3.51 -12.24
CA LYS A 43 -20.68 -3.35 -13.32
C LYS A 43 -19.62 -2.31 -13.00
N ALA A 44 -20.00 -1.16 -12.44
CA ALA A 44 -19.06 -0.13 -12.00
C ALA A 44 -18.16 -0.60 -10.85
N ALA A 45 -18.68 -1.44 -9.94
CA ALA A 45 -17.89 -2.05 -8.88
C ALA A 45 -16.89 -3.09 -9.43
N GLU A 46 -17.30 -3.89 -10.42
CA GLU A 46 -16.42 -4.84 -11.12
C GLU A 46 -15.32 -4.13 -11.92
N GLU A 47 -15.66 -3.12 -12.72
CA GLU A 47 -14.68 -2.31 -13.46
C GLU A 47 -13.69 -1.58 -12.54
N LYS A 48 -14.16 -1.09 -11.39
CA LYS A 48 -13.28 -0.50 -10.37
C LYS A 48 -12.31 -1.54 -9.80
N ARG A 49 -12.80 -2.73 -9.46
CA ARG A 49 -11.97 -3.82 -8.93
C ARG A 49 -10.92 -4.26 -9.95
N GLU A 50 -11.29 -4.39 -11.22
CA GLU A 50 -10.37 -4.76 -12.29
C GLU A 50 -9.28 -3.69 -12.49
N ARG A 51 -9.65 -2.41 -12.47
CA ARG A 51 -8.68 -1.30 -12.54
C ARG A 51 -7.71 -1.31 -11.35
N ASP A 52 -8.20 -1.59 -10.14
CA ASP A 52 -7.37 -1.65 -8.94
C ASP A 52 -6.40 -2.85 -8.98
N GLU A 53 -6.82 -4.01 -9.49
CA GLU A 53 -5.94 -5.17 -9.71
C GLU A 53 -4.90 -4.93 -10.82
N LEU A 54 -5.26 -4.24 -11.90
CA LEU A 54 -4.29 -3.90 -12.94
C LEU A 54 -3.22 -2.92 -12.40
N ARG A 55 -3.65 -1.94 -11.59
CA ARG A 55 -2.73 -1.00 -10.93
C ARG A 55 -1.76 -1.72 -10.00
N LYS A 56 -2.25 -2.70 -9.24
CA LYS A 56 -1.44 -3.58 -8.40
C LYS A 56 -0.35 -4.28 -9.19
N GLN A 57 -0.73 -4.96 -10.27
CA GLN A 57 0.18 -5.74 -11.09
C GLN A 57 1.28 -4.86 -11.69
N ASN A 58 0.93 -3.68 -12.20
CA ASN A 58 1.89 -2.73 -12.75
C ASN A 58 2.91 -2.24 -11.71
N MET A 59 2.45 -1.93 -10.50
CA MET A 59 3.34 -1.43 -9.44
C MET A 59 4.26 -2.53 -8.90
N ILE A 60 3.74 -3.75 -8.70
CA ILE A 60 4.56 -4.91 -8.32
C ILE A 60 5.59 -5.22 -9.40
N ALA A 61 5.18 -5.21 -10.68
CA ALA A 61 6.09 -5.42 -11.80
C ALA A 61 7.21 -4.38 -11.82
N GLN A 62 6.91 -3.10 -11.61
CA GLN A 62 7.92 -2.04 -11.54
C GLN A 62 8.90 -2.22 -10.37
N ILE A 63 8.41 -2.60 -9.18
CA ILE A 63 9.29 -2.89 -8.04
C ILE A 63 10.25 -4.03 -8.39
N ILE A 64 9.74 -5.09 -9.01
CA ILE A 64 10.54 -6.28 -9.35
C ILE A 64 11.54 -5.97 -10.46
N ASP A 65 11.14 -5.26 -11.50
CA ASP A 65 12.00 -4.92 -12.64
C ASP A 65 13.24 -4.12 -12.22
N ILE A 66 13.10 -3.27 -11.20
CA ILE A 66 14.21 -2.43 -10.70
C ILE A 66 14.98 -3.13 -9.55
N SER A 67 14.34 -4.07 -8.84
CA SER A 67 14.97 -4.82 -7.76
C SER A 67 15.98 -5.84 -8.30
N VAL A 68 17.11 -5.98 -7.62
CA VAL A 68 18.13 -6.99 -7.97
C VAL A 68 18.12 -8.06 -6.89
N VAL A 69 17.29 -9.08 -7.12
CA VAL A 69 17.21 -10.28 -6.29
C VAL A 69 17.72 -11.45 -7.12
N LEU A 70 18.82 -12.07 -6.67
CA LEU A 70 19.52 -13.11 -7.44
C LEU A 70 18.97 -14.51 -7.13
N SER A 71 18.50 -14.72 -5.91
CA SER A 71 17.93 -15.98 -5.45
C SER A 71 16.47 -16.12 -5.91
N ASN A 72 16.18 -17.17 -6.67
CA ASN A 72 14.81 -17.52 -7.07
C ASN A 72 13.88 -17.69 -5.87
N GLU A 73 14.38 -18.22 -4.74
CA GLU A 73 13.60 -18.40 -3.52
C GLU A 73 13.24 -17.05 -2.89
N LEU A 74 14.20 -16.13 -2.79
CA LEU A 74 13.94 -14.77 -2.30
C LEU A 74 13.03 -13.99 -3.25
N GLY A 75 13.21 -14.12 -4.57
CA GLY A 75 12.36 -13.48 -5.56
C GLY A 75 10.90 -13.92 -5.44
N THR A 76 10.67 -15.22 -5.23
CA THR A 76 9.32 -15.77 -4.98
C THR A 76 8.74 -15.26 -3.67
N CYS A 77 9.54 -15.20 -2.60
CA CYS A 77 9.11 -14.65 -1.31
C CYS A 77 8.80 -13.15 -1.39
N LEU A 78 9.56 -12.39 -2.20
CA LEU A 78 9.33 -10.97 -2.42
C LEU A 78 8.01 -10.73 -3.14
N LEU A 79 7.73 -11.47 -4.21
CA LEU A 79 6.47 -11.43 -4.94
C LEU A 79 5.28 -11.65 -3.99
N GLU A 80 5.38 -12.65 -3.13
CA GLU A 80 4.35 -12.94 -2.14
C GLU A 80 4.20 -11.85 -1.09
N PHE A 81 5.31 -11.33 -0.57
CA PHE A 81 5.31 -10.21 0.37
C PHE A 81 4.59 -9.00 -0.24
N LEU A 82 4.95 -8.60 -1.46
CA LEU A 82 4.35 -7.47 -2.16
C LEU A 82 2.85 -7.68 -2.41
N ASN A 83 2.46 -8.90 -2.79
CA ASN A 83 1.05 -9.26 -2.99
C ASN A 83 0.23 -9.18 -1.69
N ARG A 84 0.79 -9.63 -0.55
CA ARG A 84 0.15 -9.55 0.77
C ARG A 84 0.04 -8.12 1.28
N ILE A 85 1.12 -7.34 1.14
CA ILE A 85 1.16 -5.94 1.56
C ILE A 85 0.13 -5.11 0.78
N TYR A 86 -0.04 -5.35 -0.52
CA TYR A 86 -1.09 -4.67 -1.29
C TYR A 86 -2.49 -4.86 -0.73
N SER A 87 -2.78 -6.03 -0.18
CA SER A 87 -4.07 -6.32 0.45
C SER A 87 -4.18 -5.82 1.90
N SER A 88 -3.10 -5.29 2.48
CA SER A 88 -3.09 -4.76 3.85
C SER A 88 -3.56 -3.32 3.89
N THR A 89 -4.38 -2.98 4.88
CA THR A 89 -4.88 -1.61 5.12
C THR A 89 -3.75 -0.60 5.29
N LEU A 90 -2.68 -0.97 5.98
CA LEU A 90 -1.50 -0.12 6.19
C LEU A 90 -0.47 -0.25 5.06
N GLY A 91 -0.65 -1.20 4.14
CA GLY A 91 0.26 -1.43 3.01
C GLY A 91 0.25 -0.31 1.99
N ALA A 92 -0.83 0.48 1.91
CA ALA A 92 -0.91 1.67 1.06
C ALA A 92 0.22 2.68 1.33
N VAL A 93 0.72 2.75 2.56
CA VAL A 93 1.87 3.60 2.93
C VAL A 93 3.14 3.15 2.19
N LEU A 94 3.35 1.84 2.06
CA LEU A 94 4.54 1.30 1.40
C LEU A 94 4.55 1.68 -0.09
N PHE A 95 3.39 1.73 -0.73
CA PHE A 95 3.25 2.08 -2.15
C PHE A 95 3.29 3.59 -2.44
N ARG A 96 3.35 4.44 -1.42
CA ARG A 96 3.77 5.85 -1.58
C ARG A 96 5.28 5.99 -1.73
N ASN A 97 6.02 4.88 -1.64
CA ASN A 97 7.46 4.83 -1.73
C ASN A 97 7.85 3.85 -2.85
N LEU A 98 8.93 4.12 -3.57
CA LEU A 98 9.57 3.12 -4.41
C LEU A 98 10.47 2.25 -3.53
N LEU A 99 10.04 1.02 -3.25
CA LEU A 99 10.84 0.04 -2.53
C LEU A 99 11.70 -0.73 -3.54
N LEU A 100 13.02 -0.70 -3.36
CA LEU A 100 13.96 -1.43 -4.21
C LEU A 100 14.68 -2.48 -3.36
N PHE A 101 14.60 -3.74 -3.76
CA PHE A 101 15.19 -4.84 -3.00
C PHE A 101 16.50 -5.30 -3.65
N TYR A 102 17.56 -5.37 -2.85
CA TYR A 102 18.89 -5.77 -3.31
C TYR A 102 19.46 -6.87 -2.44
N GLU A 103 19.68 -8.04 -3.05
CA GLU A 103 20.37 -9.14 -2.40
C GLU A 103 21.88 -8.90 -2.41
N ILE A 104 22.51 -8.91 -1.23
CA ILE A 104 23.95 -8.73 -1.07
C ILE A 104 24.61 -10.10 -0.97
N PRO A 105 25.50 -10.47 -1.92
CA PRO A 105 26.24 -11.73 -1.86
C PRO A 105 27.17 -11.77 -0.64
N LYS A 106 27.18 -12.92 0.06
CA LYS A 106 27.86 -13.09 1.37
C LYS A 106 29.39 -12.91 1.36
N ASN A 107 30.03 -12.70 0.21
CA ASN A 107 31.50 -12.68 0.06
C ASN A 107 32.03 -11.47 -0.73
N LEU A 108 31.24 -10.42 -0.95
CA LEU A 108 31.68 -9.22 -1.67
C LEU A 108 31.94 -8.08 -0.67
N PHE A 109 33.18 -7.57 -0.65
CA PHE A 109 33.57 -6.41 0.17
C PHE A 109 33.01 -5.09 -0.36
N SER A 110 32.75 -5.01 -1.67
CA SER A 110 32.03 -3.91 -2.30
C SER A 110 31.44 -4.38 -3.63
N MET A 111 30.27 -3.85 -3.98
CA MET A 111 29.63 -4.09 -5.28
C MET A 111 29.05 -2.76 -5.77
N PRO A 112 29.34 -2.31 -7.00
CA PRO A 112 28.71 -1.12 -7.55
C PRO A 112 27.21 -1.37 -7.72
N LEU A 113 26.39 -0.56 -7.04
CA LEU A 113 24.94 -0.56 -7.17
C LEU A 113 24.53 0.41 -8.28
N THR A 114 24.19 -0.13 -9.45
CA THR A 114 23.63 0.68 -10.55
C THR A 114 22.13 0.46 -10.62
N ILE A 115 21.37 1.53 -10.36
CA ILE A 115 19.91 1.50 -10.40
C ILE A 115 19.46 2.16 -11.71
N PRO A 116 18.96 1.39 -12.70
CA PRO A 116 18.41 1.99 -13.90
C PRO A 116 17.10 2.70 -13.54
N ILE A 117 17.09 4.03 -13.61
CA ILE A 117 15.88 4.82 -13.41
C ILE A 117 15.22 4.99 -14.77
N SER A 118 14.08 4.33 -14.97
CA SER A 118 13.30 4.49 -16.20
C SER A 118 12.72 5.91 -16.30
N PRO A 119 12.44 6.43 -17.51
CA PRO A 119 11.71 7.68 -17.67
C PRO A 119 10.37 7.70 -16.95
N GLY A 120 9.64 6.58 -16.89
CA GLY A 120 8.39 6.48 -16.13
C GLY A 120 8.59 6.58 -14.61
N THR A 121 9.74 6.13 -14.10
CA THR A 121 10.13 6.34 -12.70
C THR A 121 10.48 7.81 -12.44
N LEU A 122 11.14 8.48 -13.40
CA LEU A 122 11.35 9.92 -13.35
C LEU A 122 10.02 10.67 -13.41
N ASP A 123 9.05 10.24 -14.21
CA ASP A 123 7.72 10.86 -14.26
C ASP A 123 6.92 10.62 -12.98
N LEU A 124 7.12 9.51 -12.27
CA LEU A 124 6.57 9.32 -10.92
C LEU A 124 7.22 10.27 -9.90
N ILE A 125 8.50 10.59 -10.09
CA ILE A 125 9.25 11.56 -9.27
C ILE A 125 8.90 13.01 -9.66
N GLN A 126 8.65 13.28 -10.94
CA GLN A 126 8.47 14.61 -11.54
C GLN A 126 7.00 14.99 -11.75
N GLY A 127 6.08 14.03 -11.80
CA GLY A 127 4.66 14.22 -12.10
C GLY A 127 3.89 15.03 -11.06
N GLU A 128 4.47 15.25 -9.87
CA GLU A 128 3.97 16.23 -8.90
C GLU A 128 4.33 17.68 -9.25
N ALA A 129 5.32 17.92 -10.11
CA ALA A 129 5.77 19.26 -10.50
C ALA A 129 5.07 19.78 -11.76
N VAL A 130 4.60 18.91 -12.67
CA VAL A 130 4.10 19.33 -14.00
C VAL A 130 2.57 19.45 -14.08
N ALA A 131 1.83 19.01 -13.05
CA ALA A 131 0.37 19.15 -13.01
C ALA A 131 -0.13 20.54 -12.58
N SER A 132 0.77 21.51 -12.39
CA SER A 132 0.42 22.86 -11.92
C SER A 132 0.00 23.82 -13.03
N GLU A 133 0.22 23.54 -14.31
CA GLU A 133 -0.11 24.48 -15.38
C GLU A 133 -0.69 23.73 -16.59
N ASN A 134 -2.00 23.90 -16.78
CA ASN A 134 -2.73 23.65 -18.03
C ASN A 134 -3.08 22.19 -18.39
N SER A 135 -4.00 21.55 -17.64
CA SER A 135 -4.96 20.66 -18.31
C SER A 135 -6.32 20.61 -17.64
N THR A 136 -7.32 21.13 -18.35
CA THR A 136 -8.74 20.88 -18.15
C THR A 136 -9.00 19.40 -18.44
N ARG A 137 -9.06 18.56 -17.40
CA ARG A 137 -9.52 17.17 -17.50
C ARG A 137 -10.64 16.90 -16.49
N PRO A 138 -11.62 16.04 -16.85
CA PRO A 138 -12.88 15.93 -16.13
C PRO A 138 -12.67 15.22 -14.79
N ALA A 139 -13.42 15.68 -13.79
CA ALA A 139 -13.39 15.27 -12.40
C ALA A 139 -13.39 13.74 -12.22
N GLY A 140 -12.21 13.19 -11.96
CA GLY A 140 -12.00 11.82 -11.49
C GLY A 140 -11.41 11.87 -10.09
N ILE A 141 -12.29 11.77 -9.09
CA ILE A 141 -12.03 11.40 -7.68
C ILE A 141 -10.61 11.73 -7.21
N HIS A 142 -10.41 13.01 -6.85
CA HIS A 142 -9.35 13.37 -5.93
C HIS A 142 -9.52 12.55 -4.64
N GLN A 143 -8.50 11.78 -4.26
CA GLN A 143 -8.37 11.38 -2.87
C GLN A 143 -8.32 12.66 -2.03
N PRO A 144 -9.17 12.80 -1.00
CA PRO A 144 -9.16 13.99 -0.18
C PRO A 144 -7.86 14.03 0.64
N GLY A 145 -7.04 15.06 0.43
CA GLY A 145 -6.07 15.52 1.43
C GLY A 145 -4.64 14.93 1.41
N ALA A 146 -4.14 14.40 0.29
CA ALA A 146 -2.70 14.10 0.20
C ALA A 146 -1.92 15.40 -0.06
N SER A 147 -1.39 15.99 1.03
CA SER A 147 -0.32 16.98 1.03
C SER A 147 0.67 16.71 -0.12
N ARG A 148 1.02 17.74 -0.92
CA ARG A 148 2.18 17.82 -1.82
C ARG A 148 3.30 16.87 -1.37
N GLY A 149 3.39 15.68 -1.96
CA GLY A 149 3.96 14.53 -1.27
C GLY A 149 5.29 14.12 -1.86
N LYS A 150 6.39 14.69 -1.33
CA LYS A 150 7.77 14.26 -1.64
C LYS A 150 7.83 12.74 -1.91
N PHE A 151 8.21 12.36 -3.12
CA PHE A 151 8.40 10.95 -3.47
C PHE A 151 9.68 10.42 -2.82
N PHE A 152 9.62 9.23 -2.21
CA PHE A 152 10.77 8.61 -1.53
C PHE A 152 11.17 7.31 -2.22
N ILE A 153 12.46 7.17 -2.52
CA ILE A 153 13.07 5.91 -2.93
C ILE A 153 13.70 5.28 -1.70
N ARG A 154 13.35 4.03 -1.41
CA ARG A 154 13.87 3.27 -0.26
C ARG A 154 14.55 2.01 -0.76
N ILE A 155 15.84 1.90 -0.51
CA ILE A 155 16.66 0.74 -0.87
C ILE A 155 16.69 -0.22 0.33
N ILE A 156 16.16 -1.42 0.13
CA ILE A 156 16.09 -2.52 1.10
C ILE A 156 17.18 -3.53 0.78
N LEU A 157 18.13 -3.68 1.69
CA LEU A 157 19.29 -4.56 1.52
C LEU A 157 19.04 -5.89 2.22
N ILE A 158 19.08 -6.99 1.46
CA ILE A 158 18.88 -8.35 1.94
C ILE A 158 20.23 -9.06 1.96
N GLN A 159 20.82 -9.21 3.13
CA GLN A 159 22.17 -9.79 3.29
C GLN A 159 22.18 -11.31 3.44
N ARG A 160 21.01 -11.93 3.61
CA ARG A 160 20.87 -13.34 3.96
C ARG A 160 19.62 -13.93 3.33
N SER A 161 19.65 -15.25 3.18
CA SER A 161 18.52 -16.09 2.83
C SER A 161 18.61 -17.38 3.62
N PHE A 162 17.47 -18.02 3.82
CA PHE A 162 17.29 -19.27 4.55
C PHE A 162 16.82 -20.35 3.56
N PRO A 163 17.70 -21.23 3.08
CA PRO A 163 17.34 -22.23 2.08
C PRO A 163 16.20 -23.14 2.55
N ASN A 164 15.20 -23.33 1.70
CA ASN A 164 14.00 -24.13 1.98
C ASN A 164 13.16 -23.64 3.17
N ASN A 165 13.37 -22.41 3.64
CA ASN A 165 12.57 -21.81 4.70
C ASN A 165 11.89 -20.53 4.21
N ARG A 166 10.83 -20.75 3.41
CA ARG A 166 9.96 -19.70 2.86
C ARG A 166 9.44 -18.73 3.93
N LYS A 167 8.96 -19.24 5.08
CA LYS A 167 8.43 -18.38 6.16
C LYS A 167 9.51 -17.46 6.72
N ALA A 168 10.72 -17.96 6.96
CA ALA A 168 11.83 -17.13 7.45
C ALA A 168 12.30 -16.10 6.40
N ASN A 169 12.32 -16.47 5.11
CA ASN A 169 12.65 -15.55 4.02
C ASN A 169 11.64 -14.40 3.87
N ILE A 170 10.35 -14.70 3.91
CA ILE A 170 9.29 -13.67 3.94
C ILE A 170 9.43 -12.80 5.20
N GLY A 171 9.71 -13.43 6.35
CA GLY A 171 9.93 -12.75 7.61
C GLY A 171 11.10 -11.78 7.56
N LEU A 172 12.19 -12.16 6.89
CA LEU A 172 13.35 -11.30 6.68
C LEU A 172 13.01 -10.07 5.83
N ILE A 173 12.29 -10.26 4.72
CA ILE A 173 11.85 -9.15 3.86
C ILE A 173 10.95 -8.20 4.64
N ALA A 174 9.94 -8.74 5.32
CA ALA A 174 9.01 -7.95 6.12
C ALA A 174 9.73 -7.21 7.25
N HIS A 175 10.68 -7.86 7.92
CA HIS A 175 11.50 -7.26 8.97
C HIS A 175 12.29 -6.06 8.47
N GLU A 176 13.00 -6.18 7.33
CA GLU A 176 13.77 -5.06 6.80
C GLU A 176 12.90 -3.89 6.36
N VAL A 177 11.73 -4.17 5.77
CA VAL A 177 10.75 -3.10 5.44
C VAL A 177 10.24 -2.45 6.72
N ALA A 178 9.82 -3.22 7.73
CA ALA A 178 9.33 -2.69 8.99
C ALA A 178 10.37 -1.82 9.70
N ARG A 179 11.63 -2.27 9.72
CA ARG A 179 12.76 -1.54 10.29
C ARG A 179 12.94 -0.17 9.66
N VAL A 180 12.84 -0.07 8.34
CA VAL A 180 12.96 1.22 7.63
C VAL A 180 11.81 2.15 8.02
N PHE A 181 10.58 1.67 8.10
CA PHE A 181 9.41 2.50 8.43
C PHE A 181 9.25 2.77 9.94
N SER A 182 9.96 2.03 10.80
CA SER A 182 9.96 2.26 12.24
C SER A 182 11.03 3.24 12.71
N THR A 183 12.08 3.47 11.91
CA THR A 183 13.27 4.27 12.29
C THR A 183 13.42 5.56 11.48
N ASP A 184 12.94 5.62 10.24
CA ASP A 184 12.98 6.85 9.44
C ASP A 184 11.82 7.79 9.79
N GLU A 185 12.13 9.04 10.13
CA GLU A 185 11.16 10.09 10.46
C GLU A 185 10.08 10.27 9.38
N ASN A 186 10.45 10.16 8.10
CA ASN A 186 9.47 10.26 7.01
C ASN A 186 8.55 9.03 6.95
N GLY A 187 9.10 7.83 7.17
CA GLY A 187 8.34 6.59 7.27
C GLY A 187 7.35 6.64 8.43
N ILE A 188 7.82 7.05 9.62
CA ILE A 188 6.98 7.25 10.81
C ILE A 188 5.85 8.24 10.53
N ARG A 189 6.15 9.37 9.90
CA ARG A 189 5.14 10.37 9.53
C ARG A 189 4.08 9.79 8.57
N GLN A 190 4.50 9.12 7.49
CA GLN A 190 3.60 8.51 6.51
C GLN A 190 2.70 7.42 7.14
N ILE A 191 3.24 6.61 8.05
CA ILE A 191 2.47 5.64 8.82
C ILE A 191 1.40 6.37 9.63
N ARG A 192 1.78 7.36 10.43
CA ARG A 192 0.86 8.12 11.29
C ARG A 192 -0.27 8.79 10.51
N GLU A 193 -0.02 9.30 9.31
CA GLU A 193 -1.05 9.91 8.46
C GLU A 193 -2.18 8.93 8.09
N THR A 194 -1.90 7.63 8.10
CA THR A 194 -2.86 6.58 7.67
C THR A 194 -3.59 5.92 8.85
N LEU A 195 -3.09 6.12 10.07
CA LEU A 195 -3.66 5.54 11.28
C LEU A 195 -4.91 6.30 11.76
N SER A 196 -5.76 5.61 12.51
CA SER A 196 -6.82 6.25 13.31
C SER A 196 -6.22 7.09 14.44
N ASP A 197 -6.96 8.03 15.01
CA ASP A 197 -6.43 8.94 16.04
C ASP A 197 -5.97 8.21 17.30
N SER A 198 -6.68 7.16 17.72
CA SER A 198 -6.27 6.29 18.84
C SER A 198 -4.96 5.54 18.55
N GLU A 199 -4.78 5.05 17.33
CA GLU A 199 -3.56 4.37 16.90
C GLU A 199 -2.39 5.34 16.71
N LYS A 200 -2.64 6.57 16.24
CA LYS A 200 -1.61 7.62 16.15
C LYS A 200 -1.01 7.92 17.52
N ASP A 201 -1.83 8.05 18.54
CA ASP A 201 -1.39 8.34 19.91
C ASP A 201 -0.62 7.18 20.52
N LEU A 202 -1.05 5.94 20.26
CA LEU A 202 -0.32 4.74 20.64
C LEU A 202 1.04 4.68 19.94
N PHE A 203 1.07 4.82 18.62
CA PHE A 203 2.28 4.73 17.80
C PHE A 203 3.30 5.81 18.14
N LYS A 204 2.84 7.02 18.50
CA LYS A 204 3.70 8.13 18.96
C LYS A 204 4.44 7.81 20.26
N LYS A 205 3.85 7.01 21.14
CA LYS A 205 4.45 6.61 22.44
C LYS A 205 5.42 5.43 22.31
N MET A 206 5.39 4.71 21.19
CA MET A 206 6.27 3.57 20.95
C MET A 206 7.67 4.04 20.58
N ASP A 207 8.68 3.32 21.07
CA ASP A 207 10.05 3.42 20.57
C ASP A 207 10.25 2.55 19.30
N ASP A 208 11.44 2.64 18.70
CA ASP A 208 11.75 1.90 17.47
C ASP A 208 11.64 0.37 17.63
N ARG A 209 11.96 -0.14 18.83
CA ARG A 209 11.91 -1.58 19.14
C ARG A 209 10.47 -2.09 19.29
N GLN A 210 9.55 -1.22 19.71
CA GLN A 210 8.13 -1.50 19.84
C GLN A 210 7.38 -1.31 18.51
N ARG A 211 7.75 -0.29 17.71
CA ARG A 211 7.11 -0.02 16.41
C ARG A 211 7.29 -1.16 15.42
N MET A 212 8.47 -1.76 15.36
CA MET A 212 8.76 -2.81 14.38
C MET A 212 7.85 -4.05 14.52
N PRO A 213 7.73 -4.73 15.68
CA PRO A 213 6.81 -5.85 15.84
C PRO A 213 5.35 -5.42 15.67
N TRP A 214 4.99 -4.20 16.09
CA TRP A 214 3.64 -3.66 15.87
C TRP A 214 3.30 -3.49 14.39
N LEU A 215 4.22 -2.98 13.58
CA LEU A 215 4.05 -2.85 12.12
C LEU A 215 3.90 -4.22 11.46
N LEU A 216 4.72 -5.19 11.86
CA LEU A 216 4.66 -6.55 11.33
C LEU A 216 3.34 -7.24 11.68
N GLU A 217 2.83 -7.02 12.88
CA GLU A 217 1.49 -7.48 13.27
C GLU A 217 0.40 -6.83 12.40
N LYS A 218 0.44 -5.50 12.25
CA LYS A 218 -0.52 -4.76 11.42
C LYS A 218 -0.51 -5.16 9.94
N TRP A 219 0.66 -5.53 9.43
CA TRP A 219 0.81 -6.04 8.06
C TRP A 219 0.53 -7.53 7.94
N GLY A 220 0.33 -8.24 9.06
CA GLY A 220 0.00 -9.67 9.08
C GLY A 220 1.18 -10.58 8.81
N PHE A 221 2.38 -10.24 9.30
CA PHE A 221 3.63 -11.03 9.15
C PHE A 221 4.18 -11.54 10.49
N LEU A 222 3.33 -11.67 11.51
CA LEU A 222 3.78 -12.09 12.85
C LEU A 222 4.32 -13.53 12.86
N GLU A 223 3.67 -14.45 12.15
CA GLU A 223 4.15 -15.84 12.03
C GLU A 223 5.51 -15.93 11.32
N GLU A 224 5.70 -15.14 10.26
CA GLU A 224 6.96 -15.10 9.53
C GLU A 224 8.08 -14.46 10.36
N LEU A 225 7.76 -13.48 11.20
CA LEU A 225 8.70 -12.92 12.16
C LEU A 225 9.15 -13.98 13.18
N GLU A 226 8.24 -14.82 13.67
CA GLU A 226 8.59 -15.93 14.56
C GLU A 226 9.46 -16.97 13.88
N ALA A 227 9.15 -17.33 12.63
CA ALA A 227 9.96 -18.23 11.83
C ALA A 227 11.38 -17.68 11.62
N LEU A 228 11.50 -16.39 11.31
CA LEU A 228 12.79 -15.70 11.19
C LEU A 228 13.59 -15.77 12.50
N ARG A 229 12.96 -15.46 13.63
CA ARG A 229 13.62 -15.51 14.95
C ARG A 229 14.17 -16.90 15.27
N LYS A 230 13.39 -17.95 15.00
CA LYS A 230 13.81 -19.34 15.21
C LYS A 230 15.05 -19.68 14.38
N GLU A 231 15.09 -19.29 13.12
CA GLU A 231 16.26 -19.53 12.25
C GLU A 231 17.49 -18.73 12.69
N LEU A 232 17.33 -17.47 13.05
CA LEU A 232 18.43 -16.64 13.55
C LEU A 232 19.06 -17.25 14.82
N SER A 233 18.23 -17.66 15.78
CA SER A 233 18.71 -18.33 17.00
C SER A 233 19.38 -19.67 16.72
N SER A 234 18.85 -20.46 15.76
CA SER A 234 19.47 -21.73 15.36
C SER A 234 20.87 -21.53 14.77
N LEU A 235 21.04 -20.49 13.95
CA LEU A 235 22.34 -20.14 13.35
C LEU A 235 23.34 -19.63 14.38
N GLU A 236 22.88 -18.87 15.38
CA GLU A 236 23.72 -18.41 16.50
C GLU A 236 24.21 -19.60 17.33
N ALA A 237 23.32 -20.53 17.66
CA ALA A 237 23.67 -21.75 18.39
C ALA A 237 24.70 -22.62 17.63
N LYS A 238 24.60 -22.69 16.31
CA LYS A 238 25.56 -23.42 15.44
C LYS A 238 26.93 -22.74 15.34
N LYS A 239 27.03 -21.44 15.59
CA LYS A 239 28.31 -20.71 15.59
C LYS A 239 29.04 -20.80 16.94
N SER A 240 28.31 -21.12 18.01
CA SER A 240 28.85 -21.28 19.37
C SER A 240 29.17 -22.74 19.73
N SER A 241 28.92 -23.69 18.84
CA SER A 241 29.28 -25.11 18.95
C SER A 241 30.46 -25.45 18.05
#